data_AF-A0A8J7U019-F1
#
_entry.id   AF-A0A8J7U019-F1
#
_cell.length_a   1.000
_cell.length_b   1.000
_cell.length_c   1.000
_cell.angle_alpha   90.00
_cell.angle_beta   90.00
_cell.angle_gamma   90.00
#
_symmetry.space_group_name_H-M   'P 1'
#
loop_
_entity.id
_entity.type
_entity.pdbx_description
1 polymer ?
#
loop_
_entity_poly.entity_id
_entity_poly.type
_entity_poly.pdbx_seq_one_letter_code
_entity_poly.pdbx_strand_id
1 'polypeptide(L)'
;MPNKREPPPIPDPLPAGVIDAHTHLDACGARTAADVVAMVDRAEAAGVERVVTVADDMDSARWVVEASTWDSRVYAAVALHPTRTGDFDDARRAELAELASADRVVAVG
;
A
#
# COMPACT_ATOMS: atom_id res chain seq x y z
N MET A 1 12.01 18.29 13.22
CA MET A 1 10.65 17.73 13.13
C MET A 1 10.22 17.82 11.69
N PRO A 2 9.80 16.75 11.01
CA PRO A 2 9.25 16.92 9.67
C PRO A 2 7.99 17.80 9.81
N ASN A 3 7.96 18.87 9.03
CA ASN A 3 6.83 19.80 8.99
C ASN A 3 5.62 19.01 8.51
N LYS A 4 4.70 18.66 9.42
CA LYS A 4 3.45 17.96 9.09
C LYS A 4 2.57 18.98 8.39
N ARG A 5 2.84 19.21 7.10
CA ARG A 5 2.03 20.04 6.24
C ARG A 5 0.63 19.45 6.23
N GLU A 6 -0.35 20.31 6.49
CA GLU A 6 -1.75 19.97 6.35
C GLU A 6 -1.98 19.42 4.93
N PRO A 7 -2.69 18.28 4.76
CA PRO A 7 -3.05 17.80 3.45
C PRO A 7 -3.84 18.89 2.69
N PRO A 8 -3.67 19.01 1.36
CA PRO A 8 -4.48 19.95 0.59
C PRO A 8 -5.98 19.63 0.74
N PRO A 9 -6.91 20.52 0.33
CA PRO A 9 -8.31 20.14 0.18
C PRO A 9 -8.45 18.96 -0.80
N ILE A 10 -9.54 18.21 -0.67
CA ILE A 10 -9.87 17.15 -1.65
C ILE A 10 -10.24 17.85 -2.96
N PRO A 11 -9.67 17.46 -4.12
CA PRO A 11 -10.04 18.02 -5.41
C PRO A 11 -11.47 17.61 -5.82
N ASP A 12 -12.01 18.21 -6.87
CA ASP A 12 -13.23 17.71 -7.50
C ASP A 12 -13.02 16.24 -7.95
N PRO A 13 -14.05 15.38 -7.83
CA PRO A 13 -13.93 13.98 -8.23
C PRO A 13 -13.55 13.82 -9.70
N LEU A 14 -12.76 12.77 -9.99
CA LEU A 14 -12.46 12.37 -11.36
C LEU A 14 -13.73 12.05 -12.15
N PRO A 15 -13.74 12.28 -13.48
CA PRO A 15 -14.94 12.10 -14.31
C PRO A 15 -15.41 10.63 -14.42
N ALA A 16 -14.56 9.69 -14.02
CA ALA A 16 -14.87 8.27 -13.89
C ALA A 16 -14.06 7.70 -12.72
N GLY A 17 -14.57 6.63 -12.11
CA GLY A 17 -13.86 5.88 -11.08
C GLY A 17 -12.54 5.32 -11.60
N VAL A 18 -11.46 5.48 -10.81
CA VAL A 18 -10.13 4.95 -11.14
C VAL A 18 -9.58 4.08 -10.01
N ILE A 19 -8.56 3.31 -10.35
CA ILE A 19 -7.76 2.54 -9.39
C ILE A 19 -6.38 3.19 -9.33
N ASP A 20 -5.93 3.53 -8.11
CA ASP A 20 -4.52 3.86 -7.90
C ASP A 20 -3.72 2.56 -7.87
N ALA A 21 -3.08 2.25 -9.00
CA ALA A 21 -2.35 1.00 -9.18
C ALA A 21 -1.00 0.98 -8.43
N HIS A 22 -0.53 2.10 -7.87
CA HIS A 22 0.74 2.15 -7.17
C HIS A 22 0.77 3.30 -6.15
N THR A 23 0.58 2.95 -4.88
CA THR A 23 0.76 3.87 -3.76
C THR A 23 1.56 3.24 -2.63
N HIS A 24 2.06 4.06 -1.71
CA HIS A 24 2.74 3.61 -0.50
C HIS A 24 2.02 4.23 0.69
N LEU A 25 0.94 3.57 1.17
CA LEU A 25 0.10 4.12 2.24
C LEU A 25 0.89 4.33 3.54
N ASP A 26 1.83 3.43 3.82
CA ASP A 26 2.79 3.52 4.92
C ASP A 26 3.73 4.74 4.76
N ALA A 27 4.27 5.00 3.58
CA ALA A 27 5.08 6.18 3.31
C ALA A 27 4.25 7.48 3.42
N CYS A 28 2.96 7.42 3.07
CA CYS A 28 1.99 8.50 3.29
C CYS A 28 1.61 8.71 4.76
N GLY A 29 2.05 7.81 5.66
CA GLY A 29 1.91 7.96 7.10
C GLY A 29 0.87 7.05 7.76
N ALA A 30 0.25 6.12 7.03
CA ALA A 30 -0.67 5.15 7.62
C ALA A 30 0.09 4.18 8.51
N ARG A 31 -0.41 3.92 9.72
CA ARG A 31 0.16 2.93 10.65
C ARG A 31 -0.88 1.96 11.17
N THR A 32 -2.14 2.35 11.16
CA THR A 32 -3.27 1.59 11.70
C THR A 32 -4.37 1.42 10.65
N ALA A 33 -5.29 0.48 10.90
CA ALA A 33 -6.50 0.32 10.10
C ALA A 33 -7.31 1.62 9.99
N ALA A 34 -7.39 2.41 11.07
CA ALA A 34 -8.08 3.70 11.07
C ALA A 34 -7.40 4.73 10.15
N ASP A 35 -6.07 4.74 10.09
CA ASP A 35 -5.35 5.62 9.18
C ASP A 35 -5.60 5.21 7.72
N VAL A 36 -5.57 3.91 7.43
CA VAL A 36 -5.84 3.38 6.08
C VAL A 36 -7.25 3.75 5.63
N VAL A 37 -8.27 3.50 6.47
CA VAL A 37 -9.66 3.88 6.18
C VAL A 37 -9.77 5.38 5.91
N ALA A 38 -9.18 6.23 6.75
CA ALA A 38 -9.22 7.68 6.54
C ALA A 38 -8.54 8.11 5.22
N MET A 39 -7.46 7.44 4.82
CA MET A 39 -6.80 7.70 3.54
C MET A 39 -7.64 7.25 2.34
N VAL A 40 -8.22 6.05 2.38
CA VAL A 40 -9.03 5.55 1.26
C VAL A 40 -10.40 6.25 1.17
N ASP A 41 -10.97 6.73 2.28
CA ASP A 41 -12.15 7.61 2.25
C ASP A 41 -11.86 8.91 1.50
N ARG A 42 -10.68 9.49 1.77
CA ARG A 42 -10.24 10.70 1.10
C ARG A 42 -9.93 10.47 -0.38
N ALA A 43 -9.39 9.30 -0.73
CA ALA A 43 -9.13 8.90 -2.11
C ALA A 43 -10.44 8.68 -2.89
N GLU A 44 -11.41 8.00 -2.28
CA GLU A 44 -12.74 7.75 -2.87
C GLU A 44 -13.49 9.06 -3.13
N ALA A 45 -13.41 10.03 -2.20
CA ALA A 45 -13.99 11.36 -2.39
C ALA A 45 -13.40 12.12 -3.61
N ALA A 46 -12.21 11.75 -4.07
CA ALA A 46 -11.59 12.26 -5.30
C ALA A 46 -11.85 11.36 -6.54
N GLY A 47 -12.59 10.26 -6.41
CA GLY A 47 -12.88 9.31 -7.48
C GLY A 47 -11.91 8.13 -7.59
N VAL A 48 -11.02 7.92 -6.61
CA VAL A 48 -10.14 6.74 -6.54
C VAL A 48 -10.83 5.66 -5.73
N GLU A 49 -11.40 4.67 -6.41
CA GLU A 49 -12.29 3.68 -5.79
C GLU A 49 -11.52 2.55 -5.08
N ARG A 50 -10.29 2.27 -5.53
CA ARG A 50 -9.43 1.22 -4.98
C ARG A 50 -7.97 1.62 -5.11
N VAL A 51 -7.13 1.05 -4.26
CA VAL A 51 -5.69 1.28 -4.25
C VAL A 51 -4.91 -0.03 -4.15
N VAL A 52 -3.75 -0.08 -4.78
CA VAL A 52 -2.73 -1.11 -4.56
C VAL A 52 -1.58 -0.48 -3.79
N THR A 53 -1.43 -0.84 -2.51
CA THR A 53 -0.30 -0.39 -1.70
C THR A 53 0.89 -1.32 -1.89
N VAL A 54 2.05 -0.74 -2.19
CA VAL A 54 3.23 -1.46 -2.66
C VAL A 54 4.31 -1.49 -1.58
N ALA A 55 4.91 -2.65 -1.36
CA ALA A 55 6.06 -2.78 -0.47
C ALA A 55 7.36 -2.33 -1.14
N ASP A 56 8.37 -2.02 -0.33
CA ASP A 56 9.73 -1.68 -0.75
C ASP A 56 10.81 -2.52 -0.06
N ASP A 57 10.49 -3.20 1.04
CA ASP A 57 11.32 -4.17 1.74
C ASP A 57 10.48 -5.24 2.47
N MET A 58 11.12 -6.12 3.25
CA MET A 58 10.42 -7.22 3.92
C MET A 58 9.47 -6.74 5.02
N ASP A 59 9.79 -5.64 5.71
CA ASP A 59 8.92 -5.11 6.77
C ASP A 59 7.68 -4.46 6.14
N SER A 60 7.85 -3.69 5.06
CA SER A 60 6.71 -3.17 4.31
C SER A 60 5.95 -4.28 3.57
N ALA A 61 6.59 -5.37 3.12
CA ALA A 61 5.90 -6.52 2.51
C ALA A 61 4.91 -7.17 3.48
N ARG A 62 5.30 -7.37 4.74
CA ARG A 62 4.39 -7.85 5.78
C ARG A 62 3.26 -6.85 6.02
N TRP A 63 3.62 -5.56 6.12
CA TRP A 63 2.67 -4.50 6.42
C TRP A 63 1.61 -4.34 5.32
N VAL A 64 1.97 -4.32 4.04
CA VAL A 64 1.00 -4.16 2.95
C VAL A 64 0.02 -5.32 2.87
N VAL A 65 0.49 -6.54 3.13
CA VAL A 65 -0.36 -7.74 3.19
C VAL A 65 -1.37 -7.61 4.33
N GLU A 66 -0.91 -7.21 5.51
CA GLU A 66 -1.81 -6.96 6.65
C GLU A 66 -2.79 -5.82 6.36
N ALA A 67 -2.29 -4.69 5.86
CA ALA A 67 -3.08 -3.50 5.55
C ALA A 67 -4.16 -3.75 4.50
N SER A 68 -3.87 -4.64 3.54
CA SER A 68 -4.87 -5.07 2.56
C SER A 68 -6.08 -5.74 3.21
N THR A 69 -5.98 -6.28 4.43
CA THR A 69 -7.13 -6.89 5.12
C THR A 69 -8.03 -5.88 5.84
N TRP A 70 -7.58 -4.63 6.01
CA TRP A 70 -8.27 -3.64 6.85
C TRP A 70 -9.44 -2.94 6.16
N ASP A 71 -9.42 -2.83 4.83
CA ASP A 71 -10.50 -2.21 4.06
C ASP A 71 -10.66 -2.86 2.68
N SER A 72 -11.91 -3.11 2.26
CA SER A 72 -12.24 -3.74 0.98
C SER A 72 -11.72 -3.00 -0.27
N ARG A 73 -11.36 -1.71 -0.17
CA ARG A 73 -10.79 -0.91 -1.24
C ARG A 73 -9.27 -1.09 -1.42
N VAL A 74 -8.60 -1.74 -0.47
CA VAL A 74 -7.13 -1.89 -0.46
C VAL A 74 -6.70 -3.26 -0.95
N TYR A 75 -5.72 -3.27 -1.83
CA TYR A 75 -5.00 -4.45 -2.31
C TYR A 75 -3.50 -4.25 -2.08
N ALA A 76 -2.72 -5.33 -2.12
CA ALA A 76 -1.29 -5.30 -1.90
C ALA A 76 -0.49 -5.72 -3.13
N ALA A 77 0.69 -5.13 -3.29
CA ALA A 77 1.77 -5.67 -4.09
C ALA A 77 2.98 -5.90 -3.18
N VAL A 78 3.51 -7.13 -3.19
CA VAL A 78 4.73 -7.44 -2.44
C VAL A 78 5.94 -7.19 -3.33
N ALA A 79 6.97 -6.58 -2.79
CA ALA A 79 8.18 -6.26 -3.55
C ALA A 79 9.40 -6.24 -2.64
N LEU A 80 10.57 -6.22 -3.27
CA LEU A 80 11.83 -5.89 -2.64
C LEU A 80 12.55 -4.89 -3.55
N HIS A 81 12.78 -3.68 -3.07
CA HIS A 81 13.43 -2.64 -3.86
C HIS A 81 14.84 -3.11 -4.29
N PRO A 82 15.29 -2.83 -5.54
CA PRO A 82 16.56 -3.35 -6.06
C PRO A 82 17.78 -2.99 -5.21
N THR A 83 17.75 -1.87 -4.48
CA THR A 83 18.83 -1.46 -3.56
C THR A 83 18.83 -2.19 -2.22
N ARG A 84 17.81 -3.01 -1.92
CA ARG A 84 17.61 -3.75 -0.67
C ARG A 84 17.87 -5.25 -0.82
N THR A 85 18.51 -5.65 -1.92
CA THR A 85 18.75 -7.05 -2.28
C THR A 85 20.02 -7.67 -1.69
N GLY A 86 20.87 -6.89 -1.02
CA GLY A 86 22.16 -7.36 -0.49
C GLY A 86 22.06 -8.52 0.51
N ASP A 87 20.94 -8.59 1.22
CA ASP A 87 20.64 -9.62 2.22
C ASP A 87 19.48 -10.54 1.78
N PHE A 88 19.18 -10.62 0.48
CA PHE A 88 18.10 -11.48 -0.02
C PHE A 88 18.55 -12.93 -0.13
N ASP A 89 18.28 -13.69 0.93
CA ASP A 89 18.58 -15.12 1.06
C ASP A 89 17.35 -15.99 0.76
N ASP A 90 17.54 -17.31 0.86
CA ASP A 90 16.46 -18.28 0.61
C ASP A 90 15.32 -18.16 1.64
N ALA A 91 15.61 -17.73 2.87
CA ALA A 91 14.60 -17.53 3.90
C ALA A 91 13.67 -16.36 3.54
N ARG A 92 14.23 -15.21 3.13
CA ARG A 92 13.44 -14.05 2.68
C ARG A 92 12.71 -14.33 1.37
N ARG A 93 13.31 -15.11 0.47
CA ARG A 93 12.62 -15.57 -0.75
C ARG A 93 11.39 -16.41 -0.41
N ALA A 94 11.52 -17.37 0.51
CA ALA A 94 10.41 -18.21 0.94
C ALA A 94 9.30 -17.37 1.60
N GLU A 95 9.68 -16.47 2.50
CA GLU A 95 8.72 -15.57 3.14
C GLU A 95 8.00 -14.67 2.13
N LEU A 96 8.72 -14.06 1.19
CA LEU A 96 8.10 -13.21 0.16
C LEU A 96 7.12 -14.02 -0.72
N ALA A 97 7.45 -15.29 -1.01
CA ALA A 97 6.57 -16.18 -1.76
C ALA A 97 5.31 -16.56 -0.98
N GLU A 98 5.42 -16.77 0.35
CA GLU A 98 4.25 -17.00 1.22
C GLU A 98 3.35 -15.76 1.24
N LEU A 99 3.93 -14.57 1.46
CA LEU A 99 3.20 -13.31 1.43
C LEU A 99 2.51 -13.08 0.08
N ALA A 100 3.20 -13.37 -1.03
CA ALA A 100 2.64 -13.25 -2.38
C ALA A 100 1.41 -14.12 -2.64
N SER A 101 1.17 -15.15 -1.83
CA SER A 101 0.03 -16.07 -1.98
C SER A 101 -1.24 -15.61 -1.28
N ALA A 102 -1.19 -14.52 -0.50
CA ALA A 102 -2.36 -14.02 0.23
C ALA A 102 -3.45 -13.49 -0.71
N ASP A 103 -4.72 -13.71 -0.35
CA ASP A 103 -5.91 -13.47 -1.21
C ASP A 103 -5.99 -12.07 -1.85
N ARG A 104 -5.46 -11.05 -1.17
CA ARG A 104 -5.55 -9.65 -1.60
C ARG A 104 -4.24 -9.09 -2.16
N VAL A 105 -3.24 -9.95 -2.32
CA VAL A 105 -2.02 -9.63 -3.04
C VAL A 105 -2.24 -9.88 -4.52
N VAL A 106 -2.09 -8.83 -5.33
CA VAL A 106 -2.44 -8.84 -6.75
C VAL A 106 -1.22 -8.71 -7.67
N ALA A 107 -0.04 -8.45 -7.11
CA ALA A 107 1.18 -8.28 -7.87
C ALA A 107 2.43 -8.62 -7.04
N VAL A 108 3.50 -8.93 -7.78
CA VAL A 108 4.88 -8.96 -7.29
C VAL A 108 5.66 -7.94 -8.12
N GLY A 109 6.19 -6.88 -7.52
CA GLY A 109 6.90 -5.82 -8.25
C GLY A 109 7.00 -4.51 -7.51
#